data_AF-A0A1C0VWQ4-F1
#
_entry.id   AF-A0A1C0VWQ4-F1
#
_cell.length_a   1.000
_cell.length_b   1.000
_cell.length_c   1.000
_cell.angle_alpha   90.00
_cell.angle_beta   90.00
_cell.angle_gamma   90.00
#
_symmetry.space_group_name_H-M   'P 1'
#
loop_
_entity.id
_entity.type
_entity.pdbx_description
1 polymer ?
#
loop_
_entity_poly.entity_id
_entity_poly.type
_entity_poly.pdbx_seq_one_letter_code
_entity_poly.pdbx_strand_id
1 'polypeptide(L)'
;MSININEIPEGGRGLKLMWQLADELSYIRTDGSRNCLVIRKNYEQSPGAPPKSEKGNVLEMLMECFYHWKWFKECDRKLGTTPPIKKIRLQVKSDLSALTEVLQWYDRLSHLPIPKLVWWKCQLALAEGFTNAVRHAHRGMPLETPIQLEVRVFKEQLEIKIWDYGQPFDFDTKVKAIQEREEINCLESEGLISDGATILG
;
A
#
# COMPACT_ATOMS: atom_id res chain seq x y z
N MET A 1 3.17 -11.87 26.19
CA MET A 1 4.24 -10.88 26.04
C MET A 1 3.63 -9.57 25.54
N SER A 2 3.82 -8.48 26.27
CA SER A 2 3.42 -7.14 25.85
C SER A 2 4.31 -6.70 24.70
N ILE A 3 3.75 -6.61 23.49
CA ILE A 3 4.46 -6.07 22.33
C ILE A 3 4.78 -4.61 22.65
N ASN A 4 6.06 -4.30 22.87
CA ASN A 4 6.50 -2.93 23.15
C ASN A 4 6.43 -2.13 21.85
N ILE A 5 5.30 -1.43 21.67
CA ILE A 5 4.97 -0.63 20.48
C ILE A 5 5.94 0.56 20.31
N ASN A 6 6.87 0.79 21.25
CA ASN A 6 7.82 1.90 21.21
C ASN A 6 9.20 1.54 20.65
N GLU A 7 9.50 0.26 20.36
CA GLU A 7 10.84 -0.17 19.87
C GLU A 7 10.92 -0.42 18.36
N ILE A 8 9.86 -0.12 17.61
CA ILE A 8 9.92 -0.08 16.15
C ILE A 8 10.15 1.38 15.75
N PRO A 9 11.26 1.74 15.07
CA PRO A 9 11.46 3.09 14.57
C PRO A 9 10.22 3.50 13.75
N GLU A 10 9.58 4.61 14.13
CA GLU A 10 8.28 5.03 13.56
C GLU A 10 8.28 5.08 12.02
N GLY A 11 9.45 5.23 11.39
CA GLY A 11 9.63 5.33 9.93
C GLY A 11 9.49 4.04 9.10
N GLY A 12 9.05 2.91 9.70
CA GLY A 12 8.87 1.63 8.97
C GLY A 12 7.42 1.15 8.81
N ARG A 13 6.49 1.60 9.67
CA ARG A 13 5.12 1.06 9.73
C ARG A 13 4.31 1.35 8.47
N GLY A 14 4.32 2.60 8.00
CA GLY A 14 3.58 3.00 6.81
C GLY A 14 4.04 2.25 5.56
N LEU A 15 5.35 2.03 5.41
CA LEU A 15 5.89 1.27 4.29
C LEU A 15 5.48 -0.20 4.34
N LYS A 16 5.55 -0.85 5.52
CA LYS A 16 5.06 -2.21 5.72
C LYS A 16 3.58 -2.33 5.38
N LEU A 17 2.76 -1.40 5.85
CA LEU A 17 1.32 -1.39 5.57
C LEU A 17 1.06 -1.27 4.06
N MET A 18 1.70 -0.32 3.37
CA MET A 18 1.57 -0.20 1.91
C MET A 18 2.02 -1.48 1.18
N TRP A 19 3.11 -2.12 1.62
CA TRP A 19 3.58 -3.38 1.04
C TRP A 19 2.59 -4.54 1.24
N GLN A 20 1.91 -4.59 2.39
CA GLN A 20 0.87 -5.58 2.66
C GLN A 20 -0.45 -5.28 1.92
N LEU A 21 -0.71 -4.03 1.53
CA LEU A 21 -1.94 -3.65 0.84
C LEU A 21 -1.81 -3.76 -0.69
N ALA A 22 -0.62 -3.50 -1.23
CA ALA A 22 -0.34 -3.48 -2.65
C ALA A 22 -0.01 -4.87 -3.19
N ASP A 23 -0.24 -5.08 -4.49
CA ASP A 23 0.29 -6.24 -5.21
C ASP A 23 1.66 -5.90 -5.81
N GLU A 24 1.85 -4.63 -6.19
CA GLU A 24 3.15 -4.08 -6.58
C GLU A 24 3.37 -2.74 -5.86
N LEU A 25 4.54 -2.60 -5.24
CA LEU A 25 4.99 -1.37 -4.60
C LEU A 25 6.39 -1.06 -5.11
N SER A 26 6.62 0.14 -5.65
CA SER A 26 7.95 0.58 -6.07
C SER A 26 8.18 2.03 -5.73
N TYR A 27 9.45 2.39 -5.54
CA TYR A 27 9.87 3.76 -5.28
C TYR A 27 11.08 4.07 -6.15
N ILE A 28 10.90 4.95 -7.14
CA ILE A 28 11.94 5.25 -8.13
C ILE A 28 12.30 6.72 -8.09
N ARG A 29 13.60 7.01 -8.23
CA ARG A 29 14.07 8.37 -8.52
C ARG A 29 13.75 8.66 -9.99
N THR A 30 13.05 9.77 -10.23
CA THR A 30 12.65 10.23 -11.56
C THR A 30 13.46 11.44 -11.99
N ASP A 31 13.40 11.77 -13.28
CA ASP A 31 14.02 12.97 -13.84
C ASP A 31 13.52 14.24 -13.13
N GLY A 32 14.44 15.19 -12.91
CA GLY A 32 14.15 16.44 -12.22
C GLY A 32 14.13 16.33 -10.69
N SER A 33 14.89 15.39 -10.11
CA SER A 33 15.11 15.29 -8.65
C SER A 33 13.84 15.00 -7.83
N ARG A 34 12.87 14.33 -8.42
CA ARG A 34 11.66 13.85 -7.73
C ARG A 34 11.75 12.36 -7.47
N ASN A 35 11.19 11.92 -6.36
CA ASN A 35 10.90 10.50 -6.15
C ASN A 35 9.46 10.20 -6.55
N CYS A 36 9.19 8.97 -6.94
CA CYS A 36 7.86 8.50 -7.27
C CYS A 36 7.59 7.18 -6.55
N LEU A 37 6.67 7.21 -5.59
CA LEU A 37 6.05 6.02 -5.04
C LEU A 37 4.94 5.55 -5.98
N VAL A 38 4.97 4.29 -6.38
CA VAL A 38 3.93 3.64 -7.18
C VAL A 38 3.33 2.50 -6.38
N ILE A 39 2.00 2.52 -6.25
CA ILE A 39 1.22 1.50 -5.56
C ILE A 39 0.25 0.93 -6.59
N ARG A 40 0.34 -0.37 -6.89
CA ARG A 40 -0.62 -1.04 -7.78
C ARG A 40 -1.38 -2.12 -7.05
N LYS A 41 -2.67 -2.18 -7.36
CA LYS A 41 -3.60 -3.16 -6.83
C LYS A 41 -4.42 -3.77 -7.95
N ASN A 42 -4.25 -5.06 -8.19
CA ASN A 42 -5.03 -5.83 -9.14
C ASN A 42 -6.37 -6.23 -8.52
N TYR A 43 -7.36 -6.40 -9.37
CA TYR A 43 -8.66 -6.92 -8.98
C TYR A 43 -9.36 -7.55 -10.18
N GLU A 44 -10.10 -8.62 -9.92
CA GLU A 44 -10.96 -9.20 -10.94
C GLU A 44 -12.27 -8.43 -11.00
N GLN A 45 -12.76 -8.16 -12.22
CA GLN A 45 -14.16 -7.86 -12.39
C GLN A 45 -14.90 -9.17 -12.22
N SER A 46 -15.69 -9.32 -11.16
CA SER A 46 -16.56 -10.50 -11.02
C SER A 46 -17.41 -10.61 -12.30
N PRO A 47 -17.26 -11.69 -13.10
CA PRO A 47 -18.10 -11.89 -14.26
C PRO A 47 -19.45 -12.42 -13.75
N GLY A 48 -20.36 -11.51 -13.39
CA GLY A 48 -21.75 -11.81 -13.06
C GLY A 48 -21.98 -12.80 -11.92
N ALA A 49 -21.99 -12.34 -10.67
CA ALA A 49 -22.53 -13.13 -9.56
C ALA A 49 -24.08 -12.99 -9.50
N PRO A 50 -24.84 -14.10 -9.39
CA PRO A 50 -26.28 -14.04 -9.12
C PRO A 50 -26.55 -13.56 -7.68
N PRO A 51 -27.74 -13.00 -7.38
CA PRO A 51 -28.06 -12.58 -6.02
C PRO A 51 -28.37 -13.80 -5.16
N LYS A 52 -27.67 -13.94 -4.02
CA LYS A 52 -28.03 -14.69 -2.77
C LYS A 52 -26.77 -14.71 -1.87
N SER A 53 -26.79 -14.53 -0.56
CA SER A 53 -27.84 -14.50 0.46
C SER A 53 -27.36 -13.66 1.66
N GLU A 54 -28.31 -13.05 2.39
CA GLU A 54 -28.07 -12.39 3.68
C GLU A 54 -27.54 -13.37 4.73
N LYS A 55 -26.62 -12.88 5.57
CA LYS A 55 -25.95 -13.53 6.73
C LYS A 55 -24.63 -14.25 6.43
N GLY A 56 -23.62 -13.47 6.03
CA GLY A 56 -22.21 -13.82 6.24
C GLY A 56 -21.59 -12.79 7.18
N ASN A 57 -20.91 -13.24 8.25
CA ASN A 57 -20.33 -12.34 9.24
C ASN A 57 -19.14 -11.59 8.61
N VAL A 58 -19.05 -10.27 8.82
CA VAL A 58 -17.99 -9.41 8.23
C VAL A 58 -16.59 -9.94 8.52
N LEU A 59 -16.42 -10.62 9.65
CA LEU A 59 -15.16 -11.25 10.08
C LEU A 59 -14.78 -12.46 9.23
N GLU A 60 -15.74 -13.31 8.84
CA GLU A 60 -15.50 -14.45 7.94
C GLU A 60 -15.08 -13.96 6.55
N MET A 61 -15.74 -12.92 6.02
CA MET A 61 -15.38 -12.32 4.73
C MET A 61 -13.96 -11.73 4.74
N LEU A 62 -13.54 -11.13 5.86
CA LEU A 62 -12.20 -10.58 6.04
C LEU A 62 -11.15 -11.68 6.22
N MET A 63 -11.47 -12.77 6.92
CA MET A 63 -10.59 -13.91 7.11
C MET A 63 -10.36 -14.70 5.82
N GLU A 64 -11.41 -14.96 5.04
CA GLU A 64 -11.31 -15.58 3.71
C GLU A 64 -10.37 -14.77 2.80
N CYS A 65 -10.46 -13.44 2.81
CA CYS A 65 -9.54 -12.56 2.08
C CYS A 65 -8.10 -12.61 2.60
N PHE A 66 -7.89 -12.89 3.88
CA PHE A 66 -6.58 -12.94 4.52
C PHE A 66 -5.83 -14.24 4.18
N TYR A 67 -6.55 -15.36 4.09
CA TYR A 67 -5.98 -16.66 3.72
C TYR A 67 -5.79 -16.80 2.20
N HIS A 68 -6.70 -16.24 1.38
CA HIS A 68 -6.53 -16.23 -0.08
C HIS A 68 -5.38 -15.31 -0.55
N TRP A 69 -5.05 -14.28 0.25
CA TRP A 69 -3.93 -13.35 0.03
C TRP A 69 -2.57 -14.04 -0.01
N LYS A 70 -2.34 -15.04 0.85
CA LYS A 70 -1.06 -15.77 0.91
C LYS A 70 -0.84 -16.66 -0.34
N TRP A 71 -1.89 -16.96 -1.09
CA TRP A 71 -1.87 -17.81 -2.30
C TRP A 71 -1.73 -17.04 -3.63
N PHE A 72 -1.92 -15.71 -3.65
CA PHE A 72 -2.04 -14.92 -4.89
C PHE A 72 -0.78 -14.15 -5.31
N LYS A 73 0.38 -14.36 -4.66
CA LYS A 73 1.64 -13.68 -5.01
C LYS A 73 2.33 -14.20 -6.28
N GLU A 74 1.77 -15.19 -6.96
CA GLU A 74 2.38 -15.84 -8.12
C GLU A 74 1.51 -15.72 -9.38
N CYS A 75 1.21 -14.49 -9.81
CA CYS A 75 0.66 -14.24 -11.14
C CYS A 75 1.40 -13.08 -11.79
N ASP A 76 2.52 -13.41 -12.41
CA ASP A 76 3.24 -12.54 -13.33
C ASP A 76 2.42 -12.36 -14.62
N ARG A 77 1.31 -11.62 -14.50
CA ARG A 77 0.40 -11.35 -15.61
C ARG A 77 0.99 -10.20 -16.41
N LYS A 78 1.62 -10.53 -17.54
CA LYS A 78 2.15 -9.55 -18.50
C LYS A 78 1.14 -8.43 -18.70
N LEU A 79 1.54 -7.23 -18.29
CA LEU A 79 0.77 -5.99 -18.32
C LEU A 79 0.38 -5.68 -19.78
N GLY A 80 -0.80 -6.14 -20.20
CA GLY A 80 -1.40 -5.67 -21.44
C GLY A 80 -1.64 -4.17 -21.31
N THR A 81 -1.16 -3.39 -22.29
CA THR A 81 -1.22 -1.93 -22.36
C THR A 81 -2.63 -1.39 -22.58
N THR A 82 -3.58 -1.80 -21.73
CA THR A 82 -4.93 -1.24 -21.74
C THR A 82 -4.87 0.21 -21.25
N PRO A 83 -5.50 1.17 -21.95
CA PRO A 83 -5.58 2.53 -21.46
C PRO A 83 -6.44 2.58 -20.18
N PRO A 84 -6.17 3.52 -19.27
CA PRO A 84 -6.97 3.67 -18.05
C PRO A 84 -8.39 4.13 -18.41
N ILE A 85 -9.39 3.53 -17.76
CA ILE A 85 -10.81 3.94 -17.82
C ILE A 85 -10.96 5.36 -17.26
N LYS A 86 -10.24 5.65 -16.17
CA LYS A 86 -10.21 6.98 -15.58
C LYS A 86 -8.81 7.32 -15.10
N LYS A 87 -8.44 8.59 -15.28
CA LYS A 87 -7.21 9.16 -14.78
C LYS A 87 -7.53 10.51 -14.15
N ILE A 88 -7.10 10.69 -12.90
CA ILE A 88 -7.19 11.97 -12.20
C ILE A 88 -5.83 12.34 -11.62
N ARG A 89 -5.57 13.65 -11.49
CA ARG A 89 -4.36 14.20 -10.86
C ARG A 89 -4.75 15.24 -9.82
N LEU A 90 -3.89 15.41 -8.81
CA LEU A 90 -3.97 16.45 -7.80
C LEU A 90 -2.56 16.93 -7.47
N GLN A 91 -2.42 18.20 -7.11
CA GLN A 91 -1.21 18.71 -6.47
C GLN A 91 -1.63 19.42 -5.19
N VAL A 92 -1.01 19.04 -4.08
CA VAL A 92 -1.22 19.66 -2.77
C VAL A 92 0.11 20.12 -2.18
N LYS A 93 0.02 20.95 -1.15
CA LYS A 93 1.16 21.38 -0.35
C LYS A 93 1.65 20.25 0.56
N SER A 94 2.87 20.37 1.07
CA SER A 94 3.45 19.43 2.02
C SER A 94 2.92 19.67 3.45
N ASP A 95 1.62 19.45 3.64
CA ASP A 95 0.94 19.64 4.92
C ASP A 95 0.01 18.46 5.19
N LEU A 96 0.06 17.91 6.42
CA LEU A 96 -0.83 16.83 6.84
C LEU A 96 -2.31 17.24 6.82
N SER A 97 -2.62 18.53 6.95
CA SER A 97 -3.99 19.04 6.83
C SER A 97 -4.59 18.81 5.43
N ALA A 98 -3.74 18.73 4.40
CA ALA A 98 -4.17 18.45 3.03
C ALA A 98 -4.60 16.99 2.82
N LEU A 99 -4.42 16.09 3.80
CA LEU A 99 -4.89 14.70 3.70
C LEU A 99 -6.41 14.65 3.49
N THR A 100 -7.18 15.54 4.13
CA THR A 100 -8.63 15.63 3.91
C THR A 100 -8.96 15.94 2.45
N GLU A 101 -8.25 16.89 1.83
CA GLU A 101 -8.41 17.22 0.42
C GLU A 101 -8.05 16.03 -0.48
N VAL A 102 -6.95 15.33 -0.19
CA VAL A 102 -6.50 14.14 -0.93
C VAL A 102 -7.58 13.04 -0.90
N LEU A 103 -8.16 12.75 0.26
CA LEU A 103 -9.19 11.72 0.39
C LEU A 103 -10.50 12.12 -0.30
N GLN A 104 -10.94 13.38 -0.18
CA GLN A 104 -12.09 13.91 -0.91
C GLN A 104 -11.88 13.90 -2.42
N TRP A 105 -10.65 14.15 -2.88
CA TRP A 105 -10.29 14.05 -4.29
C TRP A 105 -10.34 12.60 -4.78
N TYR A 106 -9.83 11.66 -3.99
CA TYR A 106 -9.91 10.24 -4.29
C TYR A 106 -11.36 9.79 -4.46
N ASP A 107 -12.26 10.19 -3.56
CA ASP A 107 -13.68 9.82 -3.54
C ASP A 107 -14.45 10.14 -4.83
N ARG A 108 -13.93 11.02 -5.69
CA ARG A 108 -14.48 11.27 -7.04
C ARG A 108 -14.48 10.01 -7.92
N LEU A 109 -13.67 9.01 -7.61
CA LEU A 109 -13.59 7.74 -8.33
C LEU A 109 -14.52 6.64 -7.76
N SER A 110 -15.23 6.90 -6.66
CA SER A 110 -16.05 5.91 -5.93
C SER A 110 -17.18 5.27 -6.75
N HIS A 111 -17.62 5.93 -7.83
CA HIS A 111 -18.66 5.43 -8.74
C HIS A 111 -18.13 4.45 -9.81
N LEU A 112 -16.82 4.30 -9.94
CA LEU A 112 -16.21 3.35 -10.88
C LEU A 112 -16.37 1.91 -10.38
N PRO A 113 -16.31 0.91 -11.28
CA PRO A 113 -16.51 -0.50 -10.92
C PRO A 113 -15.27 -1.09 -10.21
N ILE A 114 -14.87 -0.49 -9.10
CA ILE A 114 -13.76 -0.93 -8.25
C ILE A 114 -14.36 -1.72 -7.08
N PRO A 115 -13.93 -2.95 -6.82
CA PRO A 115 -14.41 -3.70 -5.66
C PRO A 115 -14.18 -2.94 -4.35
N LYS A 116 -15.19 -2.91 -3.47
CA LYS A 116 -15.17 -2.09 -2.24
C LYS A 116 -13.95 -2.36 -1.34
N LEU A 117 -13.53 -3.63 -1.22
CA LEU A 117 -12.35 -3.98 -0.44
C LEU A 117 -11.06 -3.42 -1.06
N VAL A 118 -10.92 -3.49 -2.38
CA VAL A 118 -9.78 -2.93 -3.13
C VAL A 118 -9.73 -1.42 -2.94
N TRP A 119 -10.88 -0.77 -3.04
CA TRP A 119 -11.06 0.65 -2.82
C TRP A 119 -10.58 1.10 -1.44
N TRP A 120 -10.98 0.41 -0.35
CA TRP A 120 -10.49 0.72 1.01
C TRP A 120 -9.01 0.44 1.21
N LYS A 121 -8.48 -0.66 0.66
CA LYS A 121 -7.04 -0.95 0.70
C LYS A 121 -6.24 0.17 0.03
N CYS A 122 -6.70 0.63 -1.13
CA CYS A 122 -6.05 1.70 -1.88
C CYS A 122 -6.18 3.07 -1.19
N GLN A 123 -7.34 3.37 -0.58
CA GLN A 123 -7.53 4.61 0.18
C GLN A 123 -6.58 4.68 1.39
N LEU A 124 -6.43 3.57 2.11
CA LEU A 124 -5.47 3.48 3.23
C LEU A 124 -4.02 3.60 2.74
N ALA A 125 -3.65 2.91 1.66
CA ALA A 125 -2.31 3.01 1.07
C ALA A 125 -2.00 4.42 0.54
N LEU A 126 -2.99 5.12 -0.04
CA LEU A 126 -2.89 6.51 -0.45
C LEU A 126 -2.63 7.44 0.75
N ALA A 127 -3.39 7.27 1.83
CA ALA A 127 -3.21 8.05 3.04
C ALA A 127 -1.79 7.87 3.59
N GLU A 128 -1.30 6.63 3.68
CA GLU A 128 0.05 6.38 4.21
C GLU A 128 1.17 6.80 3.28
N GLY A 129 0.99 6.67 1.96
CA GLY A 129 1.95 7.19 1.00
C GLY A 129 2.07 8.71 1.08
N PHE A 130 0.94 9.41 1.25
CA PHE A 130 0.91 10.86 1.41
C PHE A 130 1.54 11.31 2.74
N THR A 131 1.16 10.70 3.86
CA THR A 131 1.73 11.04 5.17
C THR A 131 3.23 10.77 5.21
N ASN A 132 3.70 9.70 4.56
CA ASN A 132 5.13 9.42 4.40
C ASN A 132 5.86 10.50 3.61
N ALA A 133 5.28 10.99 2.51
CA ALA A 133 5.87 12.08 1.75
C ALA A 133 6.04 13.35 2.61
N VAL A 134 5.00 13.73 3.36
CA VAL A 134 5.05 14.91 4.23
C VAL A 134 6.02 14.73 5.41
N ARG A 135 5.91 13.62 6.15
CA ARG A 135 6.64 13.42 7.41
C ARG A 135 8.09 13.01 7.21
N HIS A 136 8.39 12.32 6.11
CA HIS A 136 9.72 11.75 5.89
C HIS A 136 10.43 12.39 4.71
N ALA A 137 9.86 12.36 3.50
CA ALA A 137 10.57 12.87 2.32
C ALA A 137 10.79 14.39 2.40
N HIS A 138 9.76 15.13 2.82
CA HIS A 138 9.78 16.59 2.92
C HIS A 138 10.17 17.09 4.32
N ARG A 139 10.75 16.24 5.16
CA ARG A 139 11.17 16.65 6.51
C ARG A 139 12.18 17.81 6.43
N GLY A 140 11.80 18.97 6.96
CA GLY A 140 12.63 20.18 6.92
C GLY A 140 12.59 20.95 5.61
N MET A 141 11.69 20.61 4.68
CA MET A 141 11.42 21.38 3.47
C MET A 141 10.31 22.43 3.70
N PRO A 142 10.20 23.45 2.83
CA PRO A 142 9.07 24.39 2.85
C PRO A 142 7.71 23.69 2.71
N LEU A 143 6.68 24.22 3.38
CA LEU A 143 5.31 23.68 3.26
C LEU A 143 4.77 23.82 1.83
N GLU A 144 5.30 24.78 1.08
CA GLU A 144 4.98 25.04 -0.32
C GLU A 144 5.54 23.96 -1.26
N THR A 145 6.45 23.09 -0.77
CA THR A 145 7.00 22.00 -1.59
C THR A 145 5.85 21.10 -2.08
N PRO A 146 5.65 20.97 -3.40
CA PRO A 146 4.47 20.33 -3.93
C PRO A 146 4.58 18.81 -3.80
N ILE A 147 3.47 18.17 -3.44
CA ILE A 147 3.26 16.73 -3.58
C ILE A 147 2.26 16.53 -4.72
N GLN A 148 2.67 15.81 -5.75
CA GLN A 148 1.79 15.48 -6.87
C GLN A 148 1.23 14.08 -6.67
N LEU A 149 -0.06 13.90 -6.96
CA LEU A 149 -0.75 12.63 -6.88
C LEU A 149 -1.43 12.33 -8.22
N GLU A 150 -1.47 11.07 -8.58
CA GLU A 150 -2.21 10.56 -9.72
C GLU A 150 -2.84 9.23 -9.36
N VAL A 151 -4.12 9.06 -9.74
CA VAL A 151 -4.78 7.76 -9.69
C VAL A 151 -5.24 7.38 -11.09
N ARG A 152 -4.91 6.16 -11.49
CA ARG A 152 -5.36 5.53 -12.73
C ARG A 152 -6.18 4.29 -12.38
N VAL A 153 -7.38 4.23 -12.94
CA VAL A 153 -8.27 3.08 -12.81
C VAL A 153 -8.33 2.39 -14.16
N PHE A 154 -7.88 1.14 -14.20
CA PHE A 154 -7.95 0.23 -15.34
C PHE A 154 -9.12 -0.73 -15.16
N LYS A 155 -9.31 -1.67 -16.08
CA LYS A 155 -10.37 -2.68 -15.97
C LYS A 155 -10.16 -3.61 -14.77
N GLU A 156 -8.92 -4.01 -14.52
CA GLU A 156 -8.54 -5.03 -13.54
C GLU A 156 -7.43 -4.54 -12.59
N GLN A 157 -7.19 -3.23 -12.53
CA GLN A 157 -6.11 -2.65 -11.73
C GLN A 157 -6.42 -1.22 -11.31
N LEU A 158 -5.93 -0.83 -10.14
CA LEU A 158 -5.86 0.55 -9.65
C LEU A 158 -4.39 0.87 -9.40
N GLU A 159 -3.89 1.94 -10.02
CA GLU A 159 -2.54 2.48 -9.82
C GLU A 159 -2.65 3.83 -9.12
N ILE A 160 -1.91 3.99 -8.01
CA ILE A 160 -1.67 5.26 -7.33
C ILE A 160 -0.21 5.63 -7.55
N LYS A 161 0.03 6.91 -7.86
CA LYS A 161 1.37 7.50 -7.90
C LYS A 161 1.42 8.73 -7.01
N ILE A 162 2.49 8.83 -6.23
CA ILE A 162 2.77 9.96 -5.34
C ILE A 162 4.20 10.41 -5.66
N TRP A 163 4.32 11.65 -6.12
CA TRP A 163 5.63 12.27 -6.35
C TRP A 163 5.95 13.23 -5.22
N ASP A 164 7.13 13.03 -4.66
CA ASP A 164 7.73 13.84 -3.60
C ASP A 164 9.12 14.34 -4.01
N TYR A 165 9.69 15.20 -3.18
CA TYR A 165 11.04 15.73 -3.28
C TYR A 165 11.84 15.32 -2.05
N GLY A 166 13.16 15.45 -2.16
CA GLY A 166 14.09 15.14 -1.08
C GLY A 166 14.96 13.95 -1.40
N GLN A 167 15.72 13.53 -0.39
CA GLN A 167 16.64 12.42 -0.54
C GLN A 167 15.84 11.12 -0.70
N PRO A 168 16.10 10.33 -1.75
CA PRO A 168 15.54 8.99 -1.82
C PRO A 168 16.01 8.19 -0.60
N PHE A 169 15.13 7.39 -0.03
CA PHE A 169 15.56 6.36 0.91
C PHE A 169 15.83 5.06 0.14
N ASP A 170 16.65 4.20 0.72
CA ASP A 170 16.90 2.87 0.17
C ASP A 170 15.64 2.00 0.33
N PHE A 171 14.82 1.98 -0.72
CA PHE A 171 13.55 1.27 -0.76
C PHE A 171 13.75 -0.24 -0.73
N ASP A 172 14.69 -0.74 -1.54
CA ASP A 172 14.93 -2.17 -1.69
C ASP A 172 15.42 -2.78 -0.37
N THR A 173 16.34 -2.11 0.33
CA THR A 173 16.80 -2.55 1.65
C THR A 173 15.66 -2.58 2.67
N LYS A 174 14.77 -1.57 2.67
CA LYS A 174 13.62 -1.56 3.59
C LYS A 174 12.58 -2.64 3.26
N VAL A 175 12.31 -2.91 1.98
CA VAL A 175 11.37 -3.97 1.57
C VAL A 175 11.94 -5.35 1.91
N LYS A 176 13.23 -5.60 1.68
CA LYS A 176 13.89 -6.85 2.10
C LYS A 176 13.78 -7.07 3.60
N ALA A 177 14.06 -6.05 4.41
CA ALA A 177 13.91 -6.14 5.86
C ALA A 177 12.46 -6.40 6.31
N ILE A 178 11.45 -5.95 5.54
CA ILE A 178 10.05 -6.30 5.78
C ILE A 178 9.81 -7.79 5.43
N GLN A 179 10.29 -8.25 4.28
CA GLN A 179 10.13 -9.64 3.84
C GLN A 179 10.75 -10.63 4.84
N GLU A 180 12.01 -10.42 5.23
CA GLU A 180 12.73 -11.26 6.19
C GLU A 180 11.99 -11.34 7.53
N ARG A 181 11.47 -10.21 8.03
CA ARG A 181 10.69 -10.18 9.28
C ARG A 181 9.37 -10.93 9.16
N GLU A 182 8.67 -10.84 8.04
CA GLU A 182 7.40 -11.56 7.84
C GLU A 182 7.63 -13.07 7.66
N GLU A 183 8.76 -13.47 7.06
CA GLU A 183 9.19 -14.87 7.00
C GLU A 183 9.45 -15.44 8.40
N ILE A 184 10.20 -14.72 9.24
CA ILE A 184 10.45 -15.10 10.63
C ILE A 184 9.13 -15.19 11.42
N ASN A 185 8.26 -14.18 11.34
CA ASN A 185 6.96 -14.18 12.02
C ASN A 185 6.10 -15.39 11.60
N CYS A 186 6.15 -15.79 10.32
CA CYS A 186 5.45 -16.99 9.86
C CYS A 186 6.01 -18.25 10.53
N LEU A 187 7.33 -18.41 10.57
CA LEU A 187 8.00 -19.58 11.17
C LEU A 187 7.77 -19.68 12.68
N GLU A 188 7.76 -18.55 13.38
CA GLU A 188 7.40 -18.47 14.80
C GLU A 188 5.94 -18.86 15.04
N SER A 189 5.01 -18.36 14.20
CA SER A 189 3.58 -18.69 14.30
C SER A 189 3.29 -20.17 14.03
N GLU A 190 4.18 -20.85 13.30
CA GLU A 190 4.13 -22.29 13.01
C GLU A 190 4.92 -23.13 14.04
N GLY A 191 5.54 -22.51 15.05
CA GLY A 191 6.28 -23.18 16.12
C GLY A 191 7.63 -23.78 15.69
N LEU A 192 8.17 -23.36 14.55
CA LEU A 192 9.42 -23.89 13.98
C LEU A 192 10.67 -23.19 14.52
N ILE A 193 10.50 -22.02 15.14
CA ILE A 193 11.55 -21.26 15.81
C ILE A 193 10.98 -20.80 17.14
N SER A 194 11.70 -21.06 18.24
CA SER A 194 11.37 -20.55 19.57
C SER A 194 12.50 -19.65 20.06
N ASP A 195 12.15 -18.51 20.65
CA ASP A 195 13.08 -17.65 21.41
C ASP A 195 13.70 -18.46 22.57
N GLY A 196 14.80 -19.16 22.30
CA GLY A 196 15.39 -20.07 23.28
C GLY A 196 16.39 -21.10 22.77
N ALA A 197 17.01 -20.91 21.61
CA ALA A 197 18.18 -21.71 21.24
C ALA A 197 19.40 -21.26 22.07
N THR A 198 19.45 -21.68 23.34
CA THR A 198 20.72 -21.75 24.08
C THR A 198 21.55 -22.81 23.39
N ILE A 199 22.56 -22.39 22.61
CA ILE A 199 23.66 -23.26 22.23
C ILE A 199 24.41 -23.58 23.54
N LEU A 200 24.16 -24.75 24.12
CA LEU A 200 25.06 -25.34 25.10
C LEU A 200 25.99 -26.30 24.33
N GLY A 201 27.29 -25.97 24.41
CA GLY A 201 28.37 -26.89 24.12
C GLY A 201 28.64 -27.87 25.26
#